data_AF-K1Q9F5-F1
#
_entry.id   AF-K1Q9F5-F1
#
_cell.length_a   1.000
_cell.length_b   1.000
_cell.length_c   1.000
_cell.angle_alpha   90.00
_cell.angle_beta   90.00
_cell.angle_gamma   90.00
#
_symmetry.space_group_name_H-M   'P 1'
#
loop_
_entity.id
_entity.type
_entity.pdbx_description
1 polymer ?
#
loop_
_entity_poly.entity_id
_entity_poly.type
_entity_poly.pdbx_seq_one_letter_code
_entity_poly.pdbx_strand_id
1 'polypeptide(L)'
;MQNLVLPHNTPFCVNIEGYTKPFLLLHPTCVFALRPELLRSTEMKEDETCPSDLRGKLSNNHQLLAYVSLLETNKPYLINTMRVPALQTVTMFSNSIDTDAACMRLVCDGWLEIRFVDEETASNTLSSLIQLRATWQNLLKLRLKEAGGKNKILNDVLKSGSEGKVHSVKGGIQINHYLTYNCLLDESEASIWGEYTSSMQKHWVCPRCEANLIVSIQERLEHESECQSKNFEPTQQEEAQEMEEVKQAQMNPLRKHYFCDKCDQGFRFTTTEILKHKKSHVT
;
A
#
# COMPACT_ATOMS: atom_id res chain seq x y z
N MET A 1 37.67 -2.06 -14.28
CA MET A 1 36.37 -2.46 -13.72
C MET A 1 36.02 -1.43 -12.65
N GLN A 2 35.22 -0.42 -12.98
CA GLN A 2 34.70 0.49 -11.97
C GLN A 2 33.65 -0.27 -11.16
N ASN A 3 33.77 -0.23 -9.84
CA ASN A 3 32.80 -0.84 -8.94
C ASN A 3 31.44 -0.16 -9.17
N LEU A 4 30.50 -0.89 -9.77
CA LEU A 4 29.08 -0.51 -9.90
C LEU A 4 28.40 -0.61 -8.55
N VAL A 5 28.84 0.21 -7.59
CA VAL A 5 28.25 0.28 -6.26
C VAL A 5 27.49 1.59 -6.20
N LEU A 6 26.17 1.51 -5.98
CA LEU A 6 25.39 2.69 -5.66
C LEU A 6 26.00 3.33 -4.41
N PRO A 7 26.30 4.63 -4.43
CA PRO A 7 27.00 5.28 -3.33
C PRO A 7 26.23 5.06 -2.02
N HIS A 8 26.88 4.40 -1.06
CA HIS A 8 26.26 3.96 0.20
C HIS A 8 25.95 5.10 1.17
N ASN A 9 26.39 6.33 0.87
CA ASN A 9 26.35 7.47 1.78
C ASN A 9 25.64 8.69 1.15
N THR A 10 24.63 8.46 0.31
CA THR A 10 23.86 9.55 -0.30
C THR A 10 22.69 9.92 0.59
N PRO A 11 22.59 11.19 1.05
CA PRO A 11 21.39 11.66 1.72
C PRO A 11 20.27 11.84 0.70
N PHE A 12 19.18 11.13 0.92
CA PHE A 12 17.93 11.31 0.17
C PHE A 12 16.77 11.29 1.17
N CYS A 13 15.58 11.70 0.73
CA CYS A 13 14.35 11.45 1.48
C CYS A 13 13.40 10.58 0.64
N VAL A 14 12.49 9.87 1.32
CA VAL A 14 11.46 9.05 0.67
C VAL A 14 10.08 9.53 1.11
N ASN A 15 9.23 9.89 0.15
CA ASN A 15 7.84 10.23 0.38
C ASN A 15 6.91 9.22 -0.31
N ILE A 16 5.75 8.97 0.28
CA ILE A 16 4.73 8.05 -0.24
C ILE A 16 3.53 8.88 -0.68
N GLU A 17 3.20 8.81 -1.96
CA GLU A 17 2.07 9.48 -2.59
C GLU A 17 0.99 8.45 -2.98
N GLY A 18 -0.24 8.62 -2.50
CA GLY A 18 -1.42 8.03 -3.15
C GLY A 18 -1.77 6.54 -2.94
N TYR A 19 -0.99 5.73 -2.18
CA TYR A 19 -1.40 4.35 -1.86
C TYR A 19 -1.62 4.16 -0.35
N THR A 20 -2.87 4.23 0.10
CA THR A 20 -3.23 3.90 1.48
C THR A 20 -4.24 2.75 1.48
N LYS A 21 -3.79 1.56 1.90
CA LYS A 21 -4.65 0.64 2.64
C LYS A 21 -4.46 1.00 4.12
N PRO A 22 -5.30 1.85 4.73
CA PRO A 22 -5.06 2.41 6.06
C PRO A 22 -5.10 1.39 7.21
N PHE A 23 -5.23 0.09 6.93
CA PHE A 23 -5.46 -0.97 7.93
C PHE A 23 -4.50 -2.15 7.83
N LEU A 24 -3.33 -2.00 7.19
CA LEU A 24 -2.30 -3.04 7.17
C LEU A 24 -1.61 -3.15 8.54
N LEU A 25 -1.60 -4.36 9.10
CA LEU A 25 -0.97 -4.65 10.39
C LEU A 25 0.21 -5.60 10.21
N LEU A 26 1.23 -5.46 11.05
CA LEU A 26 2.25 -6.49 11.18
C LEU A 26 1.64 -7.70 11.90
N HIS A 27 1.93 -8.90 11.40
CA HIS A 27 1.50 -10.10 12.10
C HIS A 27 2.08 -10.14 13.54
N PRO A 28 1.33 -10.56 14.58
CA PRO A 28 1.81 -10.55 15.97
C PRO A 28 3.10 -11.35 16.21
N THR A 29 3.32 -12.43 15.45
CA THR A 29 4.56 -13.23 15.52
C THR A 29 5.74 -12.60 14.78
N CYS A 30 5.54 -11.47 14.09
CA CYS A 30 6.60 -10.75 13.42
C CYS A 30 7.57 -10.14 14.43
N VAL A 31 8.87 -10.25 14.17
CA VAL A 31 9.92 -9.65 15.02
C VAL A 31 9.75 -8.15 15.19
N PHE A 32 9.25 -7.45 14.15
CA PHE A 32 9.03 -6.01 14.18
C PHE A 32 7.78 -5.61 14.96
N ALA A 33 6.79 -6.51 15.08
CA ALA A 33 5.63 -6.28 15.95
C ALA A 33 6.02 -6.39 17.43
N LEU A 34 6.90 -7.35 17.76
CA LEU A 34 7.41 -7.55 19.12
C LEU A 34 8.46 -6.52 19.53
N ARG A 35 9.27 -6.04 18.57
CA ARG A 35 10.33 -5.06 18.79
C ARG A 35 10.25 -3.92 17.77
N PRO A 36 9.35 -2.93 18.00
CA PRO A 36 9.20 -1.78 17.11
C PRO A 36 10.46 -0.93 16.97
N GLU A 37 11.33 -0.92 17.99
CA GLU A 37 12.60 -0.18 17.97
C GLU A 37 13.51 -0.58 16.80
N LEU A 38 13.38 -1.82 16.29
CA LEU A 38 14.15 -2.30 15.13
C LEU A 38 13.75 -1.62 13.81
N LEU A 39 12.59 -0.97 13.76
CA LEU A 39 12.14 -0.21 12.59
C LEU A 39 12.67 1.24 12.59
N ARG A 40 13.18 1.74 13.73
CA ARG A 40 13.68 3.11 13.83
C ARG A 40 15.04 3.20 13.13
N SER A 41 15.24 4.27 12.35
CA SER A 41 16.55 4.60 11.80
C SER A 41 17.37 5.31 12.86
N THR A 42 18.61 4.89 13.08
CA THR A 42 19.47 5.36 14.19
C THR A 42 20.16 6.71 13.90
N GLU A 43 19.94 7.32 12.74
CA GLU A 43 20.74 8.46 12.30
C GLU A 43 19.84 9.56 11.70
N MET A 44 19.44 10.50 12.56
CA MET A 44 18.94 11.81 12.15
C MET A 44 20.03 12.82 12.50
N LYS A 45 20.92 13.10 11.55
CA LYS A 45 21.82 14.25 11.66
C LYS A 45 21.08 15.45 11.09
N GLU A 46 20.86 16.46 11.92
CA GLU A 46 20.34 17.75 11.47
C GLU A 46 21.47 18.45 10.70
N ASP A 47 21.43 18.38 9.37
CA ASP A 47 22.28 19.22 8.53
C ASP A 47 21.61 20.59 8.35
N GLU A 48 22.24 21.64 8.88
CA GLU A 48 21.76 23.03 8.80
C GLU A 48 21.70 23.59 7.36
N THR A 49 22.31 22.90 6.39
CA THR A 49 22.38 23.30 4.97
C THR A 49 21.19 22.84 4.13
N CYS A 50 20.24 22.07 4.70
CA CYS A 50 19.15 21.50 3.92
C CYS A 50 17.99 22.48 3.68
N PRO A 51 17.30 22.40 2.52
CA PRO A 51 16.07 23.16 2.27
C PRO A 51 15.03 22.90 3.36
N SER A 52 14.28 23.94 3.75
CA SER A 52 13.28 23.89 4.83
C SER A 52 12.31 22.71 4.72
N ASP A 53 11.93 22.31 3.50
CA ASP A 53 10.93 21.26 3.22
C ASP A 53 11.47 19.83 3.44
N LEU A 54 12.81 19.68 3.40
CA LEU A 54 13.54 18.42 3.57
C LEU A 54 14.17 18.27 4.96
N ARG A 55 14.08 19.30 5.80
CA ARG A 55 14.69 19.33 7.13
C ARG A 55 14.16 18.20 8.02
N GLY A 56 15.07 17.39 8.54
CA GLY A 56 14.76 16.23 9.39
C GLY A 56 14.21 15.00 8.65
N LYS A 57 14.06 15.04 7.32
CA LYS A 57 13.58 13.89 6.51
C LYS A 57 14.68 13.17 5.76
N LEU A 58 15.89 13.73 5.71
CA LEU A 58 17.03 13.17 4.99
C LEU A 58 17.70 12.06 5.82
N SER A 59 17.99 10.93 5.18
CA SER A 59 18.78 9.86 5.77
C SER A 59 19.55 9.09 4.72
N ASN A 60 20.78 8.70 5.04
CA ASN A 60 21.60 7.84 4.18
C ASN A 60 21.17 6.37 4.28
N ASN A 61 20.34 6.06 5.27
CA ASN A 61 19.95 4.71 5.67
C ASN A 61 18.44 4.50 5.64
N HIS A 62 17.71 5.19 4.74
CA HIS A 62 16.29 4.89 4.57
C HIS A 62 16.08 3.43 4.21
N GLN A 63 15.18 2.78 4.95
CA GLN A 63 14.83 1.39 4.75
C GLN A 63 13.34 1.26 4.52
N LEU A 64 12.96 0.33 3.65
CA LEU A 64 11.59 -0.08 3.43
C LEU A 64 11.35 -1.44 4.07
N LEU A 65 10.09 -1.72 4.36
CA LEU A 65 9.66 -3.02 4.81
C LEU A 65 9.04 -3.78 3.63
N ALA A 66 9.76 -4.78 3.13
CA ALA A 66 9.23 -5.72 2.14
C ALA A 66 8.52 -6.87 2.86
N TYR A 67 7.51 -7.46 2.24
CA TYR A 67 6.79 -8.63 2.75
C TYR A 67 6.66 -9.68 1.65
N VAL A 68 6.57 -10.96 2.02
CA VAL A 68 6.42 -12.05 1.04
C VAL A 68 4.95 -12.38 0.80
N SER A 69 4.15 -12.38 1.87
CA SER A 69 2.74 -12.72 1.78
C SER A 69 1.88 -11.82 2.65
N LEU A 70 0.64 -11.64 2.19
CA LEU A 70 -0.42 -10.96 2.92
C LEU A 70 -1.41 -12.02 3.41
N LEU A 71 -1.71 -12.03 4.71
CA LEU A 71 -2.74 -12.87 5.28
C LEU A 71 -4.01 -12.05 5.47
N GLU A 72 -5.03 -12.37 4.69
CA GLU A 72 -6.33 -11.71 4.75
C GLU A 72 -7.23 -12.48 5.73
N THR A 73 -7.47 -11.87 6.89
CA THR A 73 -8.51 -12.30 7.85
C THR A 73 -9.54 -11.16 7.97
N ASN A 74 -10.11 -10.93 9.16
CA ASN A 74 -10.86 -9.69 9.44
C ASN A 74 -9.99 -8.43 9.28
N LYS A 75 -8.66 -8.56 9.45
CA LYS A 75 -7.69 -7.50 9.13
C LYS A 75 -6.53 -8.10 8.32
N PRO A 76 -5.99 -7.37 7.32
CA PRO A 76 -4.89 -7.85 6.52
C PRO A 76 -3.55 -7.74 7.28
N TYR A 77 -2.84 -8.86 7.41
CA TYR A 77 -1.55 -8.94 8.11
C TYR A 77 -0.39 -9.18 7.17
N LEU A 78 0.69 -8.42 7.34
CA LEU A 78 1.97 -8.65 6.65
C LEU A 78 2.71 -9.82 7.30
N ILE A 79 3.09 -10.80 6.49
CA ILE A 79 3.84 -11.99 6.89
C ILE A 79 5.20 -12.00 6.20
N ASN A 80 6.19 -12.57 6.88
CA ASN A 80 7.57 -12.71 6.40
C ASN A 80 8.15 -11.38 5.92
N THR A 81 8.08 -10.39 6.80
CA THR A 81 8.58 -9.06 6.51
C THR A 81 10.09 -8.99 6.70
N MET A 82 10.78 -8.27 5.82
CA MET A 82 12.22 -7.99 5.92
C MET A 82 12.51 -6.52 5.60
N ARG A 83 13.55 -5.97 6.23
CA ARG A 83 14.04 -4.62 5.91
C ARG A 83 14.90 -4.67 4.66
N VAL A 84 14.67 -3.73 3.76
CA VAL A 84 15.42 -3.58 2.51
C VAL A 84 15.88 -2.12 2.37
N PRO A 85 17.06 -1.86 1.79
CA PRO A 85 17.51 -0.49 1.59
C PRO A 85 16.64 0.19 0.54
N ALA A 86 16.10 1.38 0.87
CA ALA A 86 15.02 1.99 0.12
C ALA A 86 15.43 2.35 -1.31
N LEU A 87 16.50 3.14 -1.45
CA LEU A 87 16.97 3.66 -2.73
C LEU A 87 17.25 2.55 -3.74
N GLN A 88 18.11 1.61 -3.38
CA GLN A 88 18.58 0.52 -4.27
C GLN A 88 17.42 -0.40 -4.65
N THR A 89 16.55 -0.75 -3.70
CA THR A 89 15.45 -1.70 -3.95
C THR A 89 14.41 -1.08 -4.87
N VAL A 90 13.93 0.12 -4.55
CA VAL A 90 12.91 0.79 -5.35
C VAL A 90 13.43 1.07 -6.75
N THR A 91 14.64 1.61 -6.87
CA THR A 91 15.19 1.98 -8.17
C THR A 91 15.52 0.79 -9.07
N MET A 92 15.86 -0.37 -8.52
CA MET A 92 16.19 -1.56 -9.31
C MET A 92 14.94 -2.30 -9.80
N PHE A 93 13.91 -2.36 -8.94
CA PHE A 93 12.72 -3.19 -9.17
C PHE A 93 11.47 -2.43 -9.60
N SER A 94 11.49 -1.10 -9.60
CA SER A 94 10.40 -0.29 -10.13
C SER A 94 10.15 -0.56 -11.61
N ASN A 95 8.90 -0.55 -12.01
CA ASN A 95 8.49 -0.73 -13.40
C ASN A 95 8.59 0.59 -14.19
N SER A 96 8.31 1.71 -13.55
CA SER A 96 8.48 3.05 -14.13
C SER A 96 9.16 4.01 -13.16
N ILE A 97 10.07 4.81 -13.68
CA ILE A 97 10.80 5.88 -13.00
C ILE A 97 10.61 7.15 -13.83
N ASP A 98 10.09 8.17 -13.20
CA ASP A 98 9.88 9.49 -13.77
C ASP A 98 10.84 10.48 -13.09
N THR A 99 11.46 11.37 -13.85
CA THR A 99 12.41 12.35 -13.32
C THR A 99 12.04 13.77 -13.69
N ASP A 100 12.55 14.72 -12.92
CA ASP A 100 12.64 16.14 -13.26
C ASP A 100 13.85 16.42 -14.18
N ALA A 101 14.00 17.68 -14.61
CA ALA A 101 15.13 18.13 -15.42
C ALA A 101 16.48 18.00 -14.67
N ALA A 102 16.51 18.31 -13.38
CA ALA A 102 17.73 18.23 -12.57
C ALA A 102 18.03 16.80 -12.07
N CYS A 103 17.17 15.82 -12.36
CA CYS A 103 17.21 14.46 -11.83
C CYS A 103 17.23 14.36 -10.30
N MET A 104 16.95 15.45 -9.58
CA MET A 104 16.93 15.52 -8.12
C MET A 104 15.67 14.89 -7.53
N ARG A 105 14.61 14.75 -8.33
CA ARG A 105 13.32 14.14 -7.95
C ARG A 105 13.06 12.92 -8.81
N LEU A 106 12.94 11.76 -8.18
CA LEU A 106 12.58 10.50 -8.83
C LEU A 106 11.24 10.01 -8.30
N VAL A 107 10.26 9.83 -9.19
CA VAL A 107 8.97 9.21 -8.85
C VAL A 107 8.95 7.80 -9.41
N CYS A 108 8.87 6.82 -8.53
CA CYS A 108 8.87 5.40 -8.82
C CYS A 108 7.44 4.86 -8.74
N ASP A 109 7.03 4.15 -9.81
CA ASP A 109 5.73 3.50 -9.98
C ASP A 109 4.51 4.43 -9.75
N GLY A 110 4.72 5.74 -9.77
CA GLY A 110 3.68 6.76 -9.57
C GLY A 110 3.21 6.94 -8.13
N TRP A 111 3.88 6.34 -7.14
CA TRP A 111 3.46 6.43 -5.73
C TRP A 111 4.60 6.59 -4.73
N LEU A 112 5.86 6.37 -5.14
CA LEU A 112 7.01 6.51 -4.25
C LEU A 112 7.97 7.55 -4.79
N GLU A 113 8.14 8.64 -4.05
CA GLU A 113 9.00 9.75 -4.44
C GLU A 113 10.32 9.68 -3.65
N ILE A 114 11.44 9.85 -4.35
CA ILE A 114 12.79 10.00 -3.78
C ILE A 114 13.31 11.37 -4.17
N ARG A 115 13.77 12.17 -3.20
CA ARG A 115 14.43 13.46 -3.46
C ARG A 115 15.86 13.46 -2.97
N PHE A 116 16.76 14.05 -3.77
CA PHE A 116 18.17 14.26 -3.45
C PHE A 116 18.43 15.72 -3.10
N VAL A 117 19.48 15.97 -2.32
CA VAL A 117 19.95 17.32 -1.98
C VAL A 117 20.82 17.90 -3.10
N ASP A 118 21.69 17.08 -3.69
CA ASP A 118 22.67 17.52 -4.69
C ASP A 118 22.42 16.89 -6.06
N GLU A 119 22.52 17.72 -7.11
CA GLU A 119 22.40 17.30 -8.51
C GLU A 119 23.50 16.30 -8.92
N GLU A 120 24.73 16.51 -8.47
CA GLU A 120 25.86 15.61 -8.77
C GLU A 120 25.60 14.21 -8.20
N THR A 121 25.15 14.14 -6.95
CA THR A 121 24.82 12.89 -6.27
C THR A 121 23.66 12.18 -6.96
N ALA A 122 22.62 12.92 -7.35
CA ALA A 122 21.46 12.40 -8.05
C ALA A 122 21.85 11.83 -9.43
N SER A 123 22.61 12.59 -10.21
CA SER A 123 23.09 12.22 -11.55
C SER A 123 24.00 10.98 -11.51
N ASN A 124 24.93 10.92 -10.56
CA ASN A 124 25.82 9.76 -10.38
C ASN A 124 25.04 8.51 -9.98
N THR A 125 24.05 8.66 -9.11
CA THR A 125 23.16 7.58 -8.69
C THR A 125 22.32 7.07 -9.86
N LEU A 126 21.73 7.98 -10.64
CA LEU A 126 20.92 7.64 -11.82
C LEU A 126 21.76 6.96 -12.91
N SER A 127 22.97 7.45 -13.18
CA SER A 127 23.91 6.81 -14.11
C SER A 127 24.26 5.39 -13.68
N SER A 128 24.62 5.21 -12.41
CA SER A 128 24.94 3.90 -11.83
C SER A 128 23.75 2.94 -11.89
N LEU A 129 22.54 3.44 -11.62
CA LEU A 129 21.28 2.70 -11.71
C LEU A 129 21.00 2.24 -13.14
N ILE A 130 21.12 3.13 -14.14
CA ILE A 130 20.89 2.79 -15.54
C ILE A 130 21.86 1.70 -15.98
N GLN A 131 23.14 1.83 -15.61
CA GLN A 131 24.15 0.81 -15.91
C GLN A 131 23.88 -0.51 -15.19
N LEU A 132 23.47 -0.47 -13.92
CA LEU A 132 23.16 -1.67 -13.13
C LEU A 132 21.94 -2.40 -13.71
N ARG A 133 20.87 -1.69 -14.07
CA ARG A 133 19.68 -2.28 -14.72
C ARG A 133 20.05 -2.86 -16.09
N ALA A 134 20.87 -2.17 -16.88
CA ALA A 134 21.31 -2.66 -18.18
C ALA A 134 22.18 -3.93 -18.07
N THR A 135 23.16 -3.93 -17.15
CA THR A 135 24.04 -5.09 -16.91
C THR A 135 23.25 -6.29 -16.37
N TRP A 136 22.35 -6.08 -15.40
CA TRP A 136 21.45 -7.11 -14.87
C TRP A 136 20.60 -7.74 -15.98
N GLN A 137 19.94 -6.92 -16.80
CA GLN A 137 19.15 -7.42 -17.93
C GLN A 137 20.00 -8.20 -18.92
N ASN A 138 21.24 -7.78 -19.18
CA ASN A 138 22.14 -8.48 -20.08
C ASN A 138 22.60 -9.83 -19.50
N LEU A 139 22.88 -9.90 -18.21
CA LEU A 139 23.22 -11.16 -17.53
C LEU A 139 22.03 -12.14 -17.53
N LEU A 140 20.82 -11.65 -17.24
CA LEU A 140 19.61 -12.48 -17.33
C LEU A 140 19.38 -13.00 -18.76
N LYS A 141 19.62 -12.18 -19.78
CA LYS A 141 19.55 -12.62 -21.20
C LYS A 141 20.56 -13.73 -21.48
N LEU A 142 21.80 -13.61 -21.00
CA LEU A 142 22.82 -14.64 -21.19
C LEU A 142 22.43 -15.95 -20.50
N ARG A 143 21.96 -15.89 -19.25
CA ARG A 143 21.48 -17.06 -18.50
C ARG A 143 20.27 -17.72 -19.14
N LEU A 144 19.34 -16.93 -19.69
CA LEU A 144 18.16 -17.48 -20.37
C LEU A 144 18.52 -18.15 -21.71
N LYS A 145 19.51 -17.61 -22.43
CA LYS A 145 20.06 -18.22 -23.65
C LYS A 145 20.78 -19.54 -23.35
N GLU A 146 21.57 -19.58 -22.27
CA GLU A 146 22.21 -20.81 -21.77
C GLU A 146 21.16 -21.87 -21.38
N ALA A 147 20.03 -21.45 -20.80
CA ALA A 147 18.91 -22.33 -20.48
C ALA A 147 18.05 -22.77 -21.69
N GLY A 148 18.43 -22.42 -22.92
CA GLY A 148 17.77 -22.89 -24.15
C GLY A 148 16.50 -22.13 -24.58
N GLY A 149 16.18 -21.00 -23.94
CA GLY A 149 14.97 -20.22 -24.23
C GLY A 149 15.04 -19.43 -25.55
N LYS A 150 14.48 -19.95 -26.65
CA LYS A 150 14.25 -19.18 -27.88
C LYS A 150 12.99 -18.31 -27.73
N ASN A 151 13.14 -17.07 -27.24
CA ASN A 151 12.00 -16.15 -27.08
C ASN A 151 12.07 -14.97 -28.06
N LYS A 152 11.20 -14.99 -29.09
CA LYS A 152 10.99 -13.86 -30.03
C LYS A 152 10.42 -12.61 -29.35
N ILE A 153 9.72 -12.77 -28.23
CA ILE A 153 9.06 -11.71 -27.44
C ILE A 153 10.07 -10.74 -26.81
N LEU A 154 11.31 -11.19 -26.56
CA LEU A 154 12.32 -10.39 -25.86
C LEU A 154 13.08 -9.40 -26.75
N ASN A 155 13.07 -9.60 -28.08
CA ASN A 155 13.76 -8.72 -29.02
C ASN A 155 13.05 -7.37 -29.22
N ASP A 156 11.74 -7.30 -28.93
CA ASP A 156 10.99 -6.05 -29.01
C ASP A 156 11.25 -5.14 -27.79
N VAL A 157 11.56 -5.72 -26.62
CA VAL A 157 12.01 -4.96 -25.42
C VAL A 157 13.44 -4.40 -25.61
N LEU A 158 14.22 -5.01 -26.50
CA LEU A 158 15.61 -4.67 -26.78
C LEU A 158 15.80 -3.56 -27.83
N LYS A 159 14.73 -3.10 -28.48
CA LYS A 159 14.76 -1.91 -29.35
C LYS A 159 14.64 -0.60 -28.57
N SER A 160 14.98 -0.56 -27.28
CA SER A 160 15.23 0.71 -26.57
C SER A 160 16.64 1.21 -26.90
N GLY A 161 16.88 1.43 -28.19
CA GLY A 161 18.04 2.09 -28.72
C GLY A 161 17.54 3.20 -29.62
N SER A 162 17.77 4.44 -29.18
CA SER A 162 17.73 5.67 -29.97
C SER A 162 16.43 6.00 -30.71
N GLU A 163 15.54 6.70 -30.02
CA GLU A 163 14.78 7.86 -30.52
C GLU A 163 14.07 8.43 -29.28
N GLY A 164 14.47 9.62 -28.82
CA GLY A 164 13.84 10.29 -27.68
C GLY A 164 12.42 10.70 -28.04
N LYS A 165 11.48 9.76 -27.92
CA LYS A 165 10.06 10.00 -28.18
C LYS A 165 9.46 10.65 -26.96
N VAL A 166 8.64 11.68 -27.19
CA VAL A 166 7.89 12.32 -26.12
C VAL A 166 6.88 11.30 -25.57
N HIS A 167 6.81 11.14 -24.25
CA HIS A 167 5.85 10.20 -23.67
C HIS A 167 4.42 10.69 -23.96
N SER A 168 3.59 9.84 -24.56
CA SER A 168 2.27 10.21 -25.07
C SER A 168 1.31 10.77 -24.01
N VAL A 169 1.38 10.25 -22.78
CA VAL A 169 0.50 10.65 -21.67
C VAL A 169 1.17 11.62 -20.69
N LYS A 170 2.43 11.36 -20.29
CA LYS A 170 3.14 12.13 -19.25
C LYS A 170 3.91 13.35 -19.79
N GLY A 171 4.14 13.45 -21.10
CA GLY A 171 5.11 14.39 -21.65
C GLY A 171 6.56 13.99 -21.34
N GLY A 172 7.51 14.94 -21.41
CA GLY A 172 8.93 14.64 -21.21
C GLY A 172 9.51 13.70 -22.28
N ILE A 173 10.76 13.24 -22.10
CA ILE A 173 11.48 12.42 -23.08
C ILE A 173 11.62 11.00 -22.54
N GLN A 174 11.10 10.01 -23.26
CA GLN A 174 11.28 8.60 -22.88
C GLN A 174 12.70 8.14 -23.25
N ILE A 175 13.52 7.87 -22.24
CA ILE A 175 14.91 7.42 -22.40
C ILE A 175 14.95 5.90 -22.61
N ASN A 176 14.21 5.17 -21.78
CA ASN A 176 14.06 3.71 -21.84
C ASN A 176 12.61 3.33 -21.50
N HIS A 177 12.25 2.05 -21.68
CA HIS A 177 10.90 1.56 -21.37
C HIS A 177 10.43 1.88 -19.93
N TYR A 178 11.37 1.99 -18.98
CA TYR A 178 11.09 2.28 -17.58
C TYR A 178 11.45 3.71 -17.14
N LEU A 179 12.12 4.53 -17.97
CA LEU A 179 12.64 5.83 -17.53
C LEU A 179 12.13 6.97 -18.43
N THR A 180 11.39 7.89 -17.83
CA THR A 180 10.88 9.11 -18.48
C THR A 180 11.57 10.35 -17.89
N TYR A 181 12.35 11.03 -18.70
CA TYR A 181 13.11 12.22 -18.29
C TYR A 181 12.28 13.49 -18.42
N ASN A 182 12.40 14.38 -17.42
CA ASN A 182 11.77 15.70 -17.37
C ASN A 182 10.25 15.66 -17.67
N CYS A 183 9.54 14.76 -17.00
CA CYS A 183 8.08 14.67 -17.06
C CYS A 183 7.41 15.11 -15.75
N LEU A 184 8.20 15.36 -14.71
CA LEU A 184 7.71 15.91 -13.46
C LEU A 184 7.62 17.43 -13.54
N LEU A 185 6.48 17.97 -13.09
CA LEU A 185 6.31 19.40 -12.88
C LEU A 185 7.13 19.83 -11.65
N ASP A 186 7.58 21.09 -11.67
CA ASP A 186 8.14 21.68 -10.46
C ASP A 186 7.06 21.87 -9.38
N GLU A 187 7.48 22.09 -8.13
CA GLU A 187 6.55 22.15 -6.99
C GLU A 187 5.57 23.34 -7.07
N SER A 188 5.96 24.41 -7.77
CA SER A 188 5.13 25.60 -7.97
C SER A 188 4.05 25.39 -9.03
N GLU A 189 4.41 24.79 -10.16
CA GLU A 189 3.52 24.40 -11.24
C GLU A 189 2.59 23.26 -10.80
N ALA A 190 3.12 22.28 -10.03
CA ALA A 190 2.34 21.20 -9.47
C ALA A 190 1.27 21.70 -8.49
N SER A 191 1.54 22.75 -7.71
CA SER A 191 0.56 23.34 -6.80
C SER A 191 -0.61 23.98 -7.56
N ILE A 192 -0.31 24.75 -8.61
CA ILE A 192 -1.31 25.38 -9.48
C ILE A 192 -2.13 24.31 -10.22
N TRP A 193 -1.48 23.27 -10.74
CA TRP A 193 -2.16 22.14 -11.36
C TRP A 193 -2.95 21.30 -10.35
N GLY A 194 -2.51 21.21 -9.10
CA GLY A 194 -3.22 20.54 -8.01
C GLY A 194 -4.56 21.20 -7.71
N GLU A 195 -4.57 22.54 -7.63
CA GLU A 195 -5.81 23.31 -7.51
C GLU A 195 -6.73 23.12 -8.72
N TYR A 196 -6.17 23.19 -9.93
CA TYR A 196 -6.93 23.00 -11.16
C TYR A 196 -7.53 21.58 -11.28
N THR A 197 -6.74 20.55 -11.00
CA THR A 197 -7.16 19.14 -11.07
C THR A 197 -8.16 18.76 -9.98
N SER A 198 -8.11 19.42 -8.83
CA SER A 198 -9.13 19.28 -7.78
C SER A 198 -10.51 19.70 -8.27
N SER A 199 -10.59 20.65 -9.20
CA SER A 199 -11.84 21.07 -9.84
C SER A 199 -12.20 20.28 -11.11
N MET A 200 -11.32 19.39 -11.59
CA MET A 200 -11.54 18.66 -12.84
C MET A 200 -12.51 17.51 -12.64
N GLN A 201 -13.69 17.61 -13.24
CA GLN A 201 -14.71 16.56 -13.18
C GLN A 201 -14.47 15.49 -14.25
N LYS A 202 -14.58 14.22 -13.88
CA LYS A 202 -14.47 13.07 -14.79
C LYS A 202 -15.64 12.12 -14.59
N HIS A 203 -15.96 11.38 -15.65
CA HIS A 203 -16.91 10.28 -15.57
C HIS A 203 -16.32 9.18 -14.67
N TRP A 204 -17.09 8.78 -13.67
CA TRP A 204 -16.73 7.71 -12.75
C TRP A 204 -17.98 6.89 -12.41
N VAL A 205 -17.79 5.57 -12.37
CA VAL A 205 -18.83 4.63 -11.97
C VAL A 205 -18.45 4.07 -10.61
N CYS A 206 -19.33 4.24 -9.63
CA CYS A 206 -19.06 3.74 -8.28
C CYS A 206 -19.06 2.21 -8.27
N PRO A 207 -18.00 1.54 -7.81
CA PRO A 207 -17.95 0.07 -7.78
C PRO A 207 -18.85 -0.55 -6.71
N ARG A 208 -19.45 0.25 -5.81
CA ARG A 208 -20.30 -0.23 -4.71
C ARG A 208 -21.79 -0.01 -4.94
N CYS A 209 -22.19 1.10 -5.56
CA CYS A 209 -23.59 1.40 -5.83
C CYS A 209 -23.92 1.51 -7.33
N GLU A 210 -22.93 1.30 -8.19
CA GLU A 210 -23.06 1.34 -9.66
C GLU A 210 -23.59 2.67 -10.23
N ALA A 211 -23.61 3.74 -9.42
CA ALA A 211 -24.01 5.06 -9.87
C ALA A 211 -22.99 5.63 -10.88
N ASN A 212 -23.50 6.11 -12.01
CA ASN A 212 -22.74 6.82 -13.03
C ASN A 212 -22.74 8.31 -12.72
N LEU A 213 -21.58 8.87 -12.37
CA LEU A 213 -21.45 10.26 -11.92
C LEU A 213 -20.36 10.99 -12.71
N ILE A 214 -20.51 12.30 -12.87
CA ILE A 214 -19.45 13.22 -13.33
C ILE A 214 -19.03 14.01 -12.10
N VAL A 215 -17.89 13.64 -11.52
CA VAL A 215 -17.46 14.15 -10.21
C VAL A 215 -15.99 14.54 -10.24
N SER A 216 -15.65 15.56 -9.47
CA SER A 216 -14.28 15.90 -9.14
C SER A 216 -13.67 14.87 -8.17
N ILE A 217 -12.36 14.96 -7.90
CA ILE A 217 -11.69 14.06 -6.96
C ILE A 217 -12.32 14.17 -5.57
N GLN A 218 -12.65 15.39 -5.13
CA GLN A 218 -13.23 15.62 -3.81
C GLN A 218 -14.68 15.09 -3.71
N GLU A 219 -15.52 15.41 -4.69
CA GLU A 219 -16.91 14.90 -4.75
C GLU A 219 -16.95 13.37 -4.81
N ARG A 220 -15.98 12.75 -5.50
CA ARG A 220 -15.81 11.29 -5.50
C ARG A 220 -15.48 10.76 -4.11
N LEU A 221 -14.52 11.36 -3.38
CA LEU A 221 -14.13 10.92 -2.05
C LEU A 221 -15.29 11.06 -1.04
N GLU A 222 -16.04 12.15 -1.13
CA GLU A 222 -17.25 12.37 -0.34
C GLU A 222 -18.29 11.27 -0.62
N HIS A 223 -18.59 11.00 -1.90
CA HIS A 223 -19.46 9.90 -2.29
C HIS A 223 -18.93 8.53 -1.80
N GLU A 224 -17.62 8.30 -1.88
CA GLU A 224 -17.01 7.06 -1.40
C GLU A 224 -17.20 6.89 0.11
N SER A 225 -17.08 7.96 0.89
CA SER A 225 -17.33 7.91 2.33
C SER A 225 -18.80 7.65 2.66
N GLU A 226 -19.74 8.28 1.96
CA GLU A 226 -21.19 8.09 2.19
C GLU A 226 -21.70 6.75 1.67
N CYS A 227 -21.17 6.27 0.56
CA CYS A 227 -21.52 4.96 0.00
C CYS A 227 -20.98 3.81 0.89
N GLN A 228 -19.92 4.07 1.65
CA GLN A 228 -19.39 3.14 2.64
C GLN A 228 -20.30 3.00 3.86
N SER A 229 -20.98 4.07 4.29
CA SER A 229 -21.87 4.04 5.47
C SER A 229 -23.25 3.45 5.17
N LYS A 230 -23.77 3.63 3.95
CA LYS A 230 -25.13 3.18 3.56
C LYS A 230 -25.27 1.70 3.22
N ASN A 231 -24.17 0.96 3.02
CA ASN A 231 -24.19 -0.49 2.73
C ASN A 231 -24.22 -1.38 4.00
N PHE A 232 -24.44 -0.79 5.19
CA PHE A 232 -24.59 -1.49 6.45
C PHE A 232 -25.86 -1.03 7.17
N GLU A 233 -27.02 -1.25 6.56
CA GLU A 233 -28.29 -1.23 7.30
C GLU A 233 -28.69 -2.68 7.61
N PRO A 234 -28.42 -3.19 8.83
CA PRO A 234 -29.08 -4.40 9.29
C PRO A 234 -30.58 -4.13 9.43
N THR A 235 -31.40 -5.03 8.91
CA THR A 235 -32.86 -4.95 8.97
C THR A 235 -33.35 -4.90 10.42
N GLN A 236 -34.18 -3.89 10.73
CA GLN A 236 -34.73 -3.53 12.06
C GLN A 236 -35.55 -4.62 12.78
N GLN A 237 -35.50 -5.88 12.34
CA GLN A 237 -36.22 -7.00 12.93
C GLN A 237 -35.32 -7.84 13.87
N GLU A 238 -33.99 -7.76 13.75
CA GLU A 238 -33.06 -8.58 14.53
C GLU A 238 -32.69 -7.95 15.89
N GLU A 239 -32.67 -6.61 15.99
CA GLU A 239 -32.30 -5.89 17.23
C GLU A 239 -33.30 -6.07 18.38
N ALA A 240 -34.59 -6.28 18.07
CA ALA A 240 -35.62 -6.46 19.10
C ALA A 240 -35.50 -7.81 19.81
N GLN A 241 -35.04 -8.86 19.12
CA GLN A 241 -34.91 -10.20 19.70
C GLN A 241 -33.65 -10.34 20.56
N GLU A 242 -32.51 -9.75 20.15
CA GLU A 242 -31.27 -9.82 20.94
C GLU A 242 -31.35 -9.00 22.24
N MET A 243 -32.03 -7.84 22.23
CA MET A 243 -32.20 -7.02 23.44
C MET A 243 -33.05 -7.71 24.52
N GLU A 244 -34.00 -8.56 24.12
CA GLU A 244 -34.88 -9.28 25.05
C GLU A 244 -34.15 -10.49 25.68
N GLU A 245 -33.33 -11.20 24.91
CA GLU A 245 -32.49 -12.30 25.41
C GLU A 245 -31.42 -11.83 26.40
N VAL A 246 -30.81 -10.66 26.15
CA VAL A 246 -29.80 -10.07 27.04
C VAL A 246 -30.42 -9.61 28.37
N LYS A 247 -31.63 -9.02 28.35
CA LYS A 247 -32.35 -8.63 29.59
C LYS A 247 -32.74 -9.84 30.44
N GLN A 248 -33.19 -10.94 29.83
CA GLN A 248 -33.53 -12.16 30.56
C GLN A 248 -32.31 -12.87 31.14
N ALA A 249 -31.14 -12.77 30.48
CA ALA A 249 -29.87 -13.28 30.99
C ALA A 249 -29.33 -12.48 32.20
N GLN A 250 -29.55 -11.17 32.23
CA GLN A 250 -29.09 -10.30 33.33
C GLN A 250 -29.89 -10.47 34.63
N MET A 251 -31.17 -10.88 34.57
CA MET A 251 -32.02 -11.01 35.77
C MET A 251 -31.79 -12.29 36.57
N ASN A 252 -31.26 -13.38 35.98
CA ASN A 252 -30.98 -14.61 36.74
C ASN A 252 -29.94 -15.53 36.05
N PRO A 253 -28.64 -15.43 36.41
CA PRO A 253 -27.56 -16.17 35.75
C PRO A 253 -27.60 -17.70 35.96
N LEU A 254 -28.51 -18.22 36.80
CA LEU A 254 -28.66 -19.66 37.04
C LEU A 254 -29.64 -20.37 36.07
N ARG A 255 -30.33 -19.63 35.18
CA ARG A 255 -31.25 -20.23 34.19
C ARG A 255 -30.49 -20.68 32.94
N LYS A 256 -30.48 -22.00 32.70
CA LYS A 256 -29.88 -22.62 31.50
C LYS A 256 -30.97 -23.07 30.53
N HIS A 257 -30.62 -23.15 29.25
CA HIS A 257 -31.50 -23.74 28.25
C HIS A 257 -31.68 -25.24 28.55
N TYR A 258 -32.93 -25.70 28.59
CA TYR A 258 -33.35 -27.06 28.85
C TYR A 258 -34.45 -27.43 27.86
N PHE A 259 -34.19 -28.45 27.05
CA PHE A 259 -35.15 -29.02 26.12
C PHE A 259 -35.91 -30.17 26.79
N CYS A 260 -37.24 -30.17 26.70
CA CYS A 260 -38.06 -31.26 27.23
C CYS A 260 -38.56 -32.16 26.11
N ASP A 261 -38.09 -33.41 26.08
CA ASP A 261 -38.46 -34.41 25.08
C ASP A 261 -39.94 -34.82 25.11
N LYS A 262 -40.68 -34.50 26.18
CA LYS A 262 -42.12 -34.78 26.28
C LYS A 262 -43.01 -33.64 25.78
N CYS A 263 -42.52 -32.39 25.83
CA CYS A 263 -43.23 -31.21 25.34
C CYS A 263 -42.75 -30.76 23.97
N ASP A 264 -41.60 -31.25 23.52
CA ASP A 264 -40.90 -30.82 22.30
C ASP A 264 -40.70 -29.29 22.24
N GLN A 265 -40.45 -28.68 23.41
CA GLN A 265 -40.27 -27.25 23.58
C GLN A 265 -39.00 -26.97 24.40
N GLY A 266 -38.28 -25.92 23.99
CA GLY A 266 -37.10 -25.41 24.68
C GLY A 266 -37.47 -24.38 25.75
N PHE A 267 -37.03 -24.60 26.99
CA PHE A 267 -37.29 -23.71 28.12
C PHE A 267 -35.98 -23.16 28.71
N ARG A 268 -36.01 -21.97 29.32
CA ARG A 268 -34.90 -21.47 30.17
C ARG A 268 -35.27 -21.64 31.64
N PHE A 269 -34.80 -22.72 32.23
CA PHE A 269 -35.09 -23.10 33.62
C PHE A 269 -33.83 -23.13 34.49
N THR A 270 -34.01 -22.84 35.76
CA THR A 270 -33.06 -23.22 36.80
C THR A 270 -33.17 -24.72 37.08
N THR A 271 -32.14 -25.32 37.70
CA THR A 271 -32.13 -26.77 38.00
C THR A 271 -33.36 -27.23 38.80
N THR A 272 -33.90 -26.40 39.70
CA THR A 272 -35.10 -26.71 40.50
C THR A 272 -36.38 -26.66 39.66
N GLU A 273 -36.47 -25.77 38.68
CA GLU A 273 -37.60 -25.67 37.75
C GLU A 273 -37.62 -26.83 36.75
N ILE A 274 -36.45 -27.28 36.29
CA ILE A 274 -36.32 -28.50 35.45
C ILE A 274 -36.89 -29.72 36.21
N LEU A 275 -36.55 -29.87 37.50
CA LEU A 275 -37.04 -30.98 38.31
C LEU A 275 -38.56 -30.92 38.54
N LYS A 276 -39.13 -29.72 38.77
CA LYS A 276 -40.58 -29.53 38.87
C LYS A 276 -41.30 -29.86 37.56
N HIS A 277 -40.77 -29.40 36.43
CA HIS A 277 -41.32 -29.67 35.10
C HIS A 277 -41.22 -31.15 34.74
N LYS A 278 -40.13 -31.84 35.08
CA LYS A 278 -40.04 -33.30 34.91
C LYS A 278 -41.09 -34.04 35.75
N LYS A 279 -41.38 -33.54 36.97
CA LYS A 279 -42.37 -34.15 37.86
C LYS A 279 -43.82 -33.96 37.39
N SER A 280 -44.14 -32.85 36.70
CA SER A 280 -45.48 -32.65 36.12
C SER A 280 -45.82 -33.63 35.00
N HIS A 281 -44.81 -34.29 34.41
CA HIS A 281 -44.99 -35.32 33.38
C HIS A 281 -45.12 -36.75 33.92
N VAL A 282 -45.15 -36.92 35.26
CA VAL A 282 -45.21 -38.22 35.96
C VAL A 282 -46.54 -38.36 36.74
N THR A 283 -47.51 -37.49 36.47
CA THR A 283 -48.91 -37.65 36.92
C THR A 283 -49.75 -38.09 35.73
#